data_AF-A0A4R3ZAL3-F1
#
_entry.id   AF-A0A4R3ZAL3-F1
#
_cell.length_a   1.000
_cell.length_b   1.000
_cell.length_c   1.000
_cell.angle_alpha   90.00
_cell.angle_beta   90.00
_cell.angle_gamma   90.00
#
_symmetry.space_group_name_H-M   'P 1'
#
loop_
_entity.id
_entity.type
_entity.pdbx_description
1 polymer ?
#
loop_
_entity_poly.entity_id
_entity_poly.type
_entity_poly.pdbx_seq_one_letter_code
_entity_poly.pdbx_strand_id
1 'polypeptide(L)' 'MKIAVAGTGYVGLSIATLLAQHHTVMAVDIIEEKVNMINNRKSPIQDNEIEDFLGF' A
#
# COMPACT_ATOMS: atom_id res chain seq x y z
N MET A 1 -16.07 -4.38 1.84
CA MET A 1 -16.06 -3.93 0.43
C MET A 1 -14.75 -4.35 -0.23
N LYS A 2 -14.72 -4.55 -1.55
CA LYS A 2 -13.48 -4.72 -2.32
C LYS A 2 -13.12 -3.39 -2.98
N ILE A 3 -11.92 -2.89 -2.74
CA ILE A 3 -11.47 -1.56 -3.18
C ILE A 3 -10.16 -1.72 -3.97
N ALA A 4 -10.08 -1.12 -5.15
CA ALA A 4 -8.86 -1.03 -5.92
C ALA A 4 -8.32 0.40 -5.85
N VAL A 5 -7.03 0.55 -5.56
CA VAL A 5 -6.34 1.84 -5.54
C VAL A 5 -5.28 1.85 -6.63
N ALA A 6 -5.41 2.73 -7.61
CA ALA A 6 -4.46 2.86 -8.70
C ALA A 6 -3.37 3.91 -8.36
N GLY A 7 -2.13 3.46 -8.34
CA GLY A 7 -0.94 4.20 -7.98
C GLY A 7 -0.53 3.99 -6.51
N THR A 8 0.75 3.71 -6.28
CA THR A 8 1.34 3.53 -4.94
C THR A 8 2.40 4.60 -4.65
N GLY A 9 2.03 5.86 -4.87
CA GLY A 9 2.72 7.02 -4.31
C GLY A 9 2.18 7.38 -2.92
N TYR A 10 2.57 8.53 -2.38
CA TYR A 10 2.13 8.99 -1.05
C TYR A 10 0.61 8.97 -0.87
N VAL A 11 -0.16 9.54 -1.80
CA VAL A 11 -1.63 9.61 -1.68
C VAL A 11 -2.27 8.22 -1.84
N GLY A 12 -1.85 7.47 -2.86
CA GLY A 12 -2.44 6.16 -3.14
C GLY A 12 -2.15 5.16 -2.02
N LEU A 13 -0.90 5.10 -1.55
CA LEU A 13 -0.53 4.15 -0.52
C LEU A 13 -1.11 4.51 0.86
N SER A 14 -1.16 5.79 1.23
CA SER A 14 -1.79 6.21 2.50
C SER A 14 -3.29 5.88 2.56
N ILE A 15 -4.02 6.07 1.45
CA ILE A 15 -5.43 5.66 1.38
C ILE A 15 -5.57 4.14 1.35
N ALA A 16 -4.68 3.45 0.64
CA ALA A 16 -4.70 2.00 0.59
C ALA A 16 -4.50 1.37 1.98
N THR A 17 -3.52 1.85 2.77
CA THR A 17 -3.27 1.36 4.13
C THR A 17 -4.41 1.71 5.08
N LEU A 18 -4.94 2.93 5.03
CA LEU A 18 -6.09 3.33 5.85
C LEU A 18 -7.32 2.45 5.59
N LEU A 19 -7.67 2.25 4.32
CA LEU A 19 -8.86 1.47 3.95
C LEU A 19 -8.68 -0.04 4.23
N ALA A 20 -7.44 -0.55 4.14
CA ALA A 20 -7.12 -1.96 4.36
C ALA A 20 -7.39 -2.43 5.80
N GLN A 21 -7.52 -1.52 6.77
CA GLN A 21 -7.88 -1.85 8.15
C GLN A 21 -9.28 -2.47 8.27
N HIS A 22 -10.20 -2.14 7.35
CA HIS A 22 -11.61 -2.56 7.42
C HIS A 22 -12.16 -3.11 6.11
N HIS A 23 -11.38 -3.09 5.03
CA HIS A 23 -11.80 -3.51 3.69
C HIS A 23 -10.71 -4.34 3.02
N THR A 24 -11.12 -5.16 2.04
CA THR A 24 -10.16 -5.82 1.16
C THR A 24 -9.69 -4.80 0.12
N VAL A 25 -8.42 -4.41 0.19
CA VAL A 25 -7.80 -3.42 -0.70
C VAL A 25 -6.79 -4.11 -1.61
N MET A 26 -6.82 -3.76 -2.90
CA MET A 26 -5.79 -4.11 -3.88
C MET A 26 -5.13 -2.83 -4.40
N ALA A 27 -3.87 -2.62 -4.05
CA ALA A 27 -3.06 -1.55 -4.61
C ALA A 27 -2.47 -1.99 -5.95
N VAL A 28 -2.61 -1.15 -6.98
CA VAL A 28 -2.19 -1.44 -8.35
C VAL A 28 -1.19 -0.38 -8.78
N ASP A 29 0.01 -0.77 -9.21
CA ASP A 29 1.01 0.13 -9.77
C ASP A 29 1.63 -0.51 -11.02
N ILE A 30 2.10 0.32 -11.95
CA ILE A 30 2.78 -0.14 -13.17
C ILE A 30 4.25 -0.50 -12.89
N ILE A 31 4.81 -0.03 -11.78
CA ILE A 31 6.19 -0.27 -11.38
C ILE A 31 6.24 -1.57 -10.57
N GLU A 32 6.71 -2.64 -11.21
CA GLU A 32 6.81 -3.99 -10.61
C GLU A 32 7.58 -4.00 -9.29
N GLU A 33 8.66 -3.23 -9.18
CA GLU A 33 9.45 -3.13 -7.95
C GLU A 33 8.60 -2.65 -6.75
N LYS A 34 7.76 -1.63 -6.95
CA LYS A 34 6.88 -1.13 -5.88
C LYS A 34 5.85 -2.16 -5.46
N VAL A 35 5.27 -2.87 -6.44
CA VAL A 35 4.33 -3.96 -6.18
C VAL A 35 5.00 -5.06 -5.37
N ASN A 36 6.21 -5.46 -5.75
CA ASN A 36 6.97 -6.49 -5.05
C ASN A 36 7.35 -6.05 -3.63
N MET A 37 7.74 -4.79 -3.42
CA MET A 37 8.00 -4.26 -2.07
C MET A 37 6.75 -4.37 -1.18
N ILE A 38 5.60 -3.88 -1.65
CA ILE A 38 4.35 -3.91 -0.87
C ILE A 38 3.92 -5.35 -0.56
N ASN A 39 3.98 -6.25 -1.55
CA ASN A 39 3.67 -7.67 -1.35
C ASN A 39 4.61 -8.36 -0.35
N ASN A 40 5.85 -7.90 -0.25
CA ASN A 40 6.83 -8.33 0.76
C ASN A 40 6.76 -7.50 2.04
N ARG A 41 5.66 -6.79 2.29
CA ARG A 41 5.42 -6.00 3.50
C ARG A 41 6.47 -4.91 3.74
N LYS A 42 7.04 -4.38 2.66
CA LYS A 42 8.02 -3.29 2.66
C LYS A 42 7.42 -2.06 1.99
N SER A 43 7.47 -0.91 2.66
CA SER A 43 7.01 0.35 2.06
C SER A 43 7.94 0.79 0.92
N PRO A 44 7.42 1.17 -0.26
CA PRO A 44 8.18 1.79 -1.35
C PRO A 44 8.45 3.28 -1.16
N ILE A 45 7.93 3.88 -0.09
CA ILE A 45 8.13 5.29 0.29
C ILE A 45 8.53 5.38 1.77
N GLN A 46 9.28 6.41 2.13
CA GLN A 46 9.65 6.65 3.52
C GLN A 46 8.48 7.32 4.25
N ASP A 47 7.82 6.57 5.13
CA ASP A 47 6.65 6.97 5.91
C ASP A 47 6.49 6.00 7.09
N ASN A 48 6.64 6.50 8.32
CA ASN A 48 6.72 5.65 9.52
C ASN A 48 5.42 4.86 9.73
N GLU A 49 4.27 5.51 9.54
CA GLU A 49 2.97 4.91 9.76
C GLU A 49 2.65 3.81 8.74
N ILE A 50 3.05 4.01 7.47
CA ILE A 50 2.92 2.97 6.42
C ILE A 50 3.91 1.83 6.66
N GLU A 51 5.15 2.14 7.03
CA GLU A 51 6.16 1.14 7.37
C GLU A 51 5.74 0.27 8.55
N ASP A 52 5.22 0.89 9.62
CA ASP A 52 4.66 0.20 10.76
C ASP A 52 3.47 -0.67 10.33
N PHE A 53 2.50 -0.11 9.62
CA PHE A 53 1.32 -0.85 9.15
C PHE A 53 1.69 -2.09 8.31
N LEU A 54 2.66 -1.96 7.41
CA LEU A 54 3.13 -3.08 6.59
C LEU A 54 3.98 -4.04 7.42
N GLY A 55 4.84 -3.57 8.31
CA GLY A 55 5.86 -4.36 9.03
C GLY A 55 5.35 -5.28 10.15
N PHE A 56 4.07 -5.22 10.53
CA PHE A 56 3.48 -6.12 11.55
C PHE A 56 3.33 -7.58 11.10
#